data_AF-A0A7S7TWQ0-F1
#
_entry.id   AF-A0A7S7TWQ0-F1
#
_cell.length_a   1.000
_cell.length_b   1.000
_cell.length_c   1.000
_cell.angle_alpha   90.00
_cell.angle_beta   90.00
_cell.angle_gamma   90.00
#
_symmetry.space_group_name_H-M   'P 1'
#
loop_
_entity.id
_entity.type
_entity.pdbx_description
1 polymer ?
#
loop_
_entity_poly.entity_id
_entity_poly.type
_entity_poly.pdbx_seq_one_letter_code
_entity_poly.pdbx_strand_id
1 'polypeptide(L)'
;MKMLAASMLALGLTLAAMSASSAMPVAPLDQAQAASDNAIRVAGGCGPGWHRGPYGGCRPMYNCPRGWHSGPFGRRCFRNW
;
A
#
# COMPACT_ATOMS: atom_id res chain seq x y z
N MET A 1 -52.91 -22.53 -27.97
CA MET A 1 -52.59 -21.35 -27.14
C MET A 1 -52.01 -21.68 -25.76
N LYS A 2 -52.34 -22.82 -25.10
CA LYS A 2 -51.84 -23.16 -23.76
C LYS A 2 -50.31 -23.38 -23.68
N MET A 3 -49.69 -23.90 -24.74
CA MET A 3 -48.24 -24.16 -24.81
C MET A 3 -47.40 -22.89 -24.98
N LEU A 4 -47.96 -21.82 -25.57
CA LEU A 4 -47.24 -20.54 -25.73
C LEU A 4 -47.10 -19.81 -24.38
N ALA A 5 -48.16 -19.83 -23.58
CA ALA A 5 -48.18 -19.22 -22.25
C ALA A 5 -47.18 -19.88 -21.29
N ALA A 6 -47.05 -21.21 -21.35
CA ALA A 6 -46.07 -21.95 -20.54
C ALA A 6 -44.62 -21.60 -20.89
N SER A 7 -44.33 -21.39 -22.18
CA SER A 7 -43.00 -21.03 -22.65
C SER A 7 -42.59 -19.61 -22.22
N MET A 8 -43.52 -18.65 -22.30
CA MET A 8 -43.26 -17.27 -21.85
C MET A 8 -43.05 -17.19 -20.33
N LEU A 9 -43.77 -18.01 -19.55
CA LEU A 9 -43.59 -18.07 -18.10
C LEU A 9 -42.23 -18.67 -17.73
N ALA A 10 -41.80 -19.74 -18.43
CA ALA A 10 -40.50 -20.36 -18.22
C ALA A 10 -39.35 -19.39 -18.57
N LEU A 11 -39.45 -18.67 -19.68
CA LEU A 11 -38.49 -17.64 -20.10
C LEU A 11 -38.45 -16.45 -19.13
N GLY A 12 -39.60 -16.04 -18.59
CA GLY A 12 -39.67 -14.98 -17.58
C GLY A 12 -39.02 -15.39 -16.25
N LEU A 13 -39.20 -16.64 -15.82
CA LEU A 13 -38.61 -17.16 -14.58
C LEU A 13 -37.09 -17.29 -14.66
N THR A 14 -36.55 -17.73 -15.80
CA THR A 14 -35.09 -17.86 -15.97
C THR A 14 -34.40 -16.50 -16.02
N LEU A 15 -35.03 -15.50 -16.64
CA LEU A 15 -34.48 -14.14 -16.71
C LEU A 15 -34.52 -13.42 -15.35
N ALA A 16 -35.57 -13.64 -14.56
CA ALA A 16 -35.68 -13.11 -13.21
C ALA A 16 -34.68 -13.74 -12.21
N ALA A 17 -34.23 -14.96 -12.46
CA ALA A 17 -33.26 -15.66 -11.62
C ALA A 17 -31.80 -15.19 -11.84
N MET A 18 -31.51 -14.44 -12.91
CA MET A 18 -30.15 -13.97 -13.24
C MET A 18 -29.72 -12.69 -12.48
N SER A 19 -30.55 -12.14 -11.60
CA SER A 19 -30.32 -10.80 -10.99
C SER A 19 -29.63 -10.78 -9.62
N ALA A 20 -28.96 -11.84 -9.18
CA ALA A 20 -28.31 -11.86 -7.85
C ALA A 20 -26.78 -12.09 -7.87
N SER A 21 -26.09 -11.78 -8.97
CA SER A 21 -24.63 -11.64 -8.93
C SER A 21 -24.26 -10.28 -8.35
N SER A 22 -24.23 -10.18 -7.01
CA SER A 22 -23.57 -9.06 -6.33
C SER A 22 -22.06 -9.21 -6.53
N ALA A 23 -21.53 -8.56 -7.57
CA ALA A 23 -20.10 -8.27 -7.62
C ALA A 23 -19.75 -7.56 -6.30
N MET A 24 -18.77 -8.10 -5.55
CA MET A 24 -18.35 -7.48 -4.29
C MET A 24 -18.07 -6.00 -4.55
N PRO A 25 -18.72 -5.08 -3.82
CA PRO A 25 -18.40 -3.67 -3.94
C PRO A 25 -16.92 -3.51 -3.63
N VAL A 26 -16.17 -2.87 -4.53
CA VAL A 26 -14.82 -2.41 -4.22
C VAL A 26 -14.99 -1.43 -3.06
N ALA A 27 -14.74 -1.88 -1.84
CA ALA A 27 -14.74 -1.02 -0.68
C ALA A 27 -13.74 0.11 -0.98
N PRO A 28 -14.11 1.39 -0.74
CA PRO A 28 -13.14 2.46 -0.82
C PRO A 28 -12.01 2.11 0.13
N LEU A 29 -10.83 1.80 -0.42
CA LEU A 29 -9.62 1.81 0.36
C LEU A 29 -9.48 3.25 0.84
N ASP A 30 -9.77 3.48 2.11
CA ASP A 30 -9.33 4.70 2.76
C ASP A 30 -7.83 4.77 2.50
N GLN A 31 -7.42 5.74 1.68
CA GLN A 31 -6.04 5.88 1.23
C GLN A 31 -5.11 6.07 2.44
N ALA A 32 -5.63 6.60 3.54
CA ALA A 32 -4.94 6.64 4.82
C ALA A 32 -4.68 5.23 5.38
N GLN A 33 -5.66 4.32 5.35
CA GLN A 33 -5.52 2.94 5.83
C GLN A 33 -4.66 2.08 4.89
N ALA A 34 -4.79 2.25 3.57
CA ALA A 34 -3.96 1.58 2.57
C ALA A 34 -2.48 2.01 2.62
N ALA A 35 -2.21 3.28 2.98
CA ALA A 35 -0.86 3.81 3.08
C ALA A 35 -0.17 3.54 4.43
N SER A 36 -0.90 3.09 5.46
CA SER A 36 -0.37 3.06 6.83
C SER A 36 0.03 1.67 7.32
N ASP A 37 -0.73 0.61 7.01
CA ASP A 37 -0.48 -0.70 7.63
C ASP A 37 0.47 -1.59 6.84
N ASN A 38 0.49 -1.46 5.51
CA ASN A 38 1.25 -2.38 4.63
C ASN A 38 2.43 -1.71 3.93
N ALA A 39 2.62 -0.40 4.11
CA ALA A 39 3.65 0.38 3.43
C ALA A 39 4.63 0.99 4.44
N ILE A 40 5.84 0.42 4.49
CA ILE A 40 6.94 1.00 5.26
C ILE A 40 7.58 2.18 4.53
N ARG A 41 7.84 3.26 5.25
CA ARG A 41 8.56 4.44 4.72
C ARG A 41 10.02 4.07 4.43
N VAL A 42 10.45 4.13 3.17
CA VAL A 42 11.85 3.97 2.77
C VAL A 42 12.73 4.96 3.54
N ALA A 43 13.78 4.46 4.21
CA ALA A 43 14.68 5.25 5.03
C ALA A 43 13.98 6.12 6.10
N GLY A 44 12.85 5.64 6.64
CA GLY A 44 12.03 6.42 7.58
C GLY A 44 11.45 7.69 6.94
N GLY A 45 11.32 7.74 5.62
CA GLY A 45 10.78 8.88 4.86
C GLY A 45 11.84 9.83 4.30
N CYS A 46 13.13 9.54 4.46
CA CYS A 46 14.21 10.37 3.93
C CYS A 46 14.59 10.07 2.46
N GLY A 47 14.12 8.95 1.91
CA GLY A 47 14.41 8.55 0.55
C GLY A 47 15.77 7.85 0.36
N PRO A 48 16.07 7.40 -0.88
CA PRO A 48 17.28 6.64 -1.19
C PRO A 48 18.57 7.43 -0.92
N GLY A 49 19.55 6.80 -0.26
CA GLY A 49 20.85 7.41 0.08
C GLY A 49 20.85 8.23 1.37
N TRP A 50 19.70 8.35 2.03
CA TRP A 50 19.54 9.07 3.28
C TRP A 50 19.01 8.15 4.38
N HIS A 51 19.13 8.57 5.63
CA HIS A 51 18.51 7.92 6.78
C HIS A 51 17.98 8.95 7.77
N ARG A 52 16.96 8.57 8.55
CA ARG A 52 16.44 9.40 9.65
C ARG A 52 17.43 9.38 10.81
N GLY A 53 17.82 10.56 11.29
CA GLY A 53 18.69 10.73 12.45
C GLY A 53 17.92 10.84 13.78
N PRO A 54 18.64 10.96 14.92
CA PRO A 54 18.02 10.97 16.26
C PRO A 54 17.03 12.11 16.49
N TYR A 55 17.22 13.24 15.82
CA TYR A 55 16.36 14.44 15.92
C TYR A 55 15.30 14.51 14.80
N GLY A 56 15.00 13.40 14.14
CA GLY A 56 14.02 13.33 13.05
C GLY A 56 14.47 13.90 11.71
N GLY A 57 15.61 14.60 11.64
CA GLY A 57 16.19 15.11 10.39
C GLY A 57 16.82 14.02 9.52
N CYS A 58 16.81 14.23 8.21
CA CYS A 58 17.42 13.33 7.23
C CYS A 58 18.94 13.59 7.09
N ARG A 59 19.72 12.50 6.98
CA ARG A 59 21.19 12.55 6.90
C ARG A 59 21.72 11.58 5.83
N PRO A 60 22.84 11.87 5.15
CA PRO A 60 23.41 10.96 4.15
C PRO A 60 23.88 9.66 4.79
N MET A 61 23.61 8.51 4.16
CA MET A 61 24.08 7.20 4.64
C MET A 61 25.60 7.05 4.53
N TYR A 62 26.19 7.55 3.44
CA TYR A 62 27.61 7.41 3.12
C TYR A 62 28.34 8.74 3.27
N ASN A 63 28.27 9.32 4.47
CA ASN A 63 28.94 10.57 4.81
C ASN A 63 30.43 10.38 5.19
N CYS A 64 30.82 9.16 5.54
CA CYS A 64 32.15 8.89 6.08
C CYS A 64 32.95 7.91 5.20
N PRO A 65 34.28 8.07 5.10
CA PRO A 65 35.14 7.12 4.41
C PRO A 65 35.19 5.76 5.11
N ARG A 66 35.64 4.72 4.39
CA ARG A 66 35.79 3.37 4.94
C ARG A 66 36.68 3.38 6.20
N GLY A 67 36.25 2.68 7.25
CA GLY A 67 36.92 2.66 8.56
C GLY A 67 36.47 3.77 9.52
N TRP A 68 35.44 4.53 9.17
CA TRP A 68 34.85 5.57 10.01
C TRP A 68 33.34 5.36 10.14
N HIS A 69 32.75 5.80 11.24
CA HIS A 69 31.31 5.84 11.45
C HIS A 69 30.81 7.27 11.68
N SER A 70 29.57 7.53 11.25
CA SER A 70 28.87 8.78 11.54
C SER A 70 28.59 8.87 13.04
N GLY A 71 28.95 9.99 13.67
CA GLY A 71 28.58 10.22 15.06
C GLY A 71 27.08 10.50 15.25
N PRO A 72 26.63 10.74 16.49
CA PRO A 72 25.21 10.92 16.84
C PRO A 72 24.49 11.99 16.01
N PHE A 73 25.24 13.02 15.62
CA PHE A 73 24.73 14.15 14.84
C PHE A 73 25.08 14.08 13.36
N GLY A 74 25.75 13.03 12.86
CA GLY A 74 26.15 12.90 11.45
C GLY A 74 26.97 14.06 10.87
N ARG A 75 27.50 14.97 11.70
CA ARG A 75 28.33 16.13 11.29
C ARG A 75 29.82 15.84 11.31
N ARG A 76 30.21 14.79 12.03
CA ARG A 76 31.60 14.38 12.24
C ARG A 76 31.70 12.87 12.08
N CYS A 77 32.79 12.44 11.47
CA CYS A 77 33.16 11.04 11.37
C CYS A 77 34.08 10.69 12.52
N PHE A 78 33.88 9.50 13.09
CA PHE A 78 34.68 8.93 14.17
C PHE A 78 35.35 7.66 13.65
N ARG A 79 36.61 7.44 14.03
CA ARG A 79 37.36 6.29 13.56
C ARG A 79 36.81 5.03 14.22
N ASN A 80 36.71 3.95 13.45
CA ASN A 80 36.46 2.62 13.98
C ASN A 80 37.79 2.12 14.53
N TRP A 81 38.12 2.53 15.76
CA TRP A 81 39.22 1.99 16.54
C TRP A 81 38.76 0.77 17.33
#